data_AF-A0A2G5D3Q4-F1
#
_entry.id   AF-A0A2G5D3Q4-F1
#
_cell.length_a   1.000
_cell.length_b   1.000
_cell.length_c   1.000
_cell.angle_alpha   90.00
_cell.angle_beta   90.00
_cell.angle_gamma   90.00
#
_symmetry.space_group_name_H-M   'P 1'
#
loop_
_entity.id
_entity.type
_entity.pdbx_description
1 polymer ?
#
loop_
_entity_poly.entity_id
_entity_poly.type
_entity_poly.pdbx_seq_one_letter_code
_entity_poly.pdbx_strand_id
1 'polypeptide(L)'
;MTFSPQSGPDERSIPGNTIAVQADMPFSGLTTFGTAFLSKFQCSQMPHPSTSHLWTLLECYPVKNKGRSEAMISLGSFNDKPVNEALIGPNGKELFEKEQDDLLSDLKDIPKKACDRRINEFVKRARAAKIHAYIMSHLKKEMPAMMGKAKAQQRLIDNLEDEFAKVQREHHLPIGDFPNVEHFREVLSGYSIDKFEKLKPKMVQAVDDMLGYDIPELLKNFKNPYE
;
A
#
# COMPACT_ATOMS: atom_id res chain seq x y z
N MET A 1 14.22 22.55 -1.96
CA MET A 1 13.03 22.52 -2.84
C MET A 1 12.75 21.06 -3.11
N THR A 2 11.54 20.55 -2.90
CA THR A 2 11.30 19.12 -3.13
C THR A 2 11.09 18.90 -4.61
N PHE A 3 11.93 18.07 -5.24
CA PHE A 3 11.88 17.81 -6.68
C PHE A 3 11.37 16.41 -6.95
N SER A 4 10.53 16.28 -7.97
CA SER A 4 10.08 14.98 -8.45
C SER A 4 10.29 14.85 -9.96
N PRO A 5 11.40 14.22 -10.41
CA PRO A 5 11.62 13.88 -11.80
C PRO A 5 10.59 12.85 -12.28
N GLN A 6 9.96 13.11 -13.41
CA GLN A 6 9.00 12.24 -14.07
C GLN A 6 9.28 12.14 -15.57
N SER A 7 8.85 11.05 -16.19
CA SER A 7 8.81 10.94 -17.65
C SER A 7 7.75 11.89 -18.21
N GLY A 8 8.08 12.65 -19.25
CA GLY A 8 7.13 13.45 -20.00
C GLY A 8 7.55 13.63 -21.45
N PRO A 9 6.62 14.04 -22.33
CA PRO A 9 6.90 14.25 -23.76
C PRO A 9 7.90 15.39 -23.98
N ASP A 10 7.89 16.38 -23.08
CA ASP A 10 8.70 17.59 -23.17
C ASP A 10 9.46 17.82 -21.86
N GLU A 11 10.65 18.42 -21.98
CA GLU A 11 11.40 18.90 -20.83
C GLU A 11 10.69 20.13 -20.24
N ARG A 12 10.07 19.98 -19.07
CA ARG A 12 9.32 21.07 -18.43
C ARG A 12 9.33 20.95 -16.92
N SER A 13 9.25 22.11 -16.26
CA SER A 13 9.11 22.17 -14.82
C SER A 13 7.75 22.72 -14.42
N ILE A 14 7.02 21.97 -13.58
CA ILE A 14 5.64 22.24 -13.19
C ILE A 14 5.62 22.61 -11.69
N PRO A 15 5.17 23.83 -11.32
CA PRO A 15 5.02 24.24 -9.93
C PRO A 15 4.04 23.35 -9.15
N GLY A 16 4.28 23.18 -7.86
CA GLY A 16 3.50 22.28 -7.01
C GLY A 16 2.02 22.64 -6.91
N ASN A 17 1.69 23.93 -6.86
CA ASN A 17 0.29 24.39 -6.89
C ASN A 17 -0.45 23.95 -8.16
N THR A 18 0.25 23.92 -9.30
CA THR A 18 -0.31 23.56 -10.60
C THR A 18 -0.43 22.05 -10.75
N ILE A 19 0.58 21.30 -10.31
CA ILE A 19 0.55 19.85 -10.48
C ILE A 19 -0.39 19.14 -9.49
N ALA A 20 -0.66 19.75 -8.33
CA ALA A 20 -1.58 19.18 -7.35
C ALA A 20 -3.06 19.26 -7.78
N VAL A 21 -3.39 20.00 -8.85
CA VAL A 21 -4.76 20.09 -9.39
C VAL A 21 -4.94 19.36 -10.72
N GLN A 22 -3.87 18.73 -11.24
CA GLN A 22 -3.93 17.89 -12.44
C GLN A 22 -4.49 16.51 -12.07
N ALA A 23 -5.68 16.19 -12.57
CA ALA A 23 -6.42 14.98 -12.21
C ALA A 23 -5.75 13.68 -12.71
N ASP A 24 -4.95 13.79 -13.76
CA ASP A 24 -4.15 12.72 -14.36
C ASP A 24 -2.83 12.46 -13.61
N MET A 25 -2.51 13.27 -12.60
CA MET A 25 -1.23 13.22 -11.90
C MET A 25 -1.41 12.80 -10.42
N PRO A 26 -0.48 11.99 -9.85
CA PRO A 26 -0.64 11.41 -8.50
C PRO A 26 -0.30 12.38 -7.36
N PHE A 27 -0.48 13.70 -7.55
CA PHE A 27 -0.03 14.74 -6.62
C PHE A 27 -1.17 15.49 -5.92
N SER A 28 -2.42 15.15 -6.22
CA SER A 28 -3.59 15.80 -5.61
C SER A 28 -3.65 15.71 -4.08
N GLY A 29 -3.15 14.61 -3.52
CA GLY A 29 -3.04 14.43 -2.06
C GLY A 29 -2.11 15.42 -1.37
N LEU A 30 -1.15 16.04 -2.09
CA LEU A 30 -0.21 17.00 -1.53
C LEU A 30 -0.87 18.33 -1.12
N THR A 31 -2.09 18.60 -1.59
CA THR A 31 -2.89 19.76 -1.16
C THR A 31 -3.13 19.80 0.34
N THR A 32 -3.15 18.64 1.01
CA THR A 32 -3.29 18.51 2.47
C THR A 32 -2.18 19.21 3.25
N PHE A 33 -0.97 19.33 2.68
CA PHE A 33 0.16 20.02 3.33
C PHE A 33 0.13 21.55 3.16
N GLY A 34 -0.86 22.07 2.43
CA GLY A 34 -1.11 23.49 2.26
C GLY A 34 -0.20 24.20 1.25
N THR A 35 -0.52 25.46 0.99
CA THR A 35 0.13 26.30 -0.04
C THR A 35 1.61 26.57 0.25
N ALA A 36 2.00 26.65 1.52
CA ALA A 36 3.39 26.84 1.94
C ALA A 36 4.28 25.67 1.51
N PHE A 37 3.78 24.43 1.56
CA PHE A 37 4.49 23.25 1.07
C PHE A 37 4.53 23.24 -0.45
N LEU A 38 3.37 23.42 -1.10
CA LEU A 38 3.25 23.36 -2.56
C LEU A 38 4.05 24.45 -3.29
N SER A 39 4.25 25.62 -2.68
CA SER A 39 5.13 26.68 -3.20
C SER A 39 6.61 26.27 -3.29
N LYS A 40 7.00 25.20 -2.57
CA LYS A 40 8.36 24.66 -2.51
C LYS A 40 8.50 23.29 -3.17
N PHE A 41 7.40 22.75 -3.70
CA PHE A 41 7.34 21.49 -4.44
C PHE A 41 7.35 21.79 -5.94
N GLN A 42 8.13 21.02 -6.70
CA GLN A 42 8.27 21.20 -8.13
C GLN A 42 8.45 19.83 -8.81
N CYS A 43 7.70 19.60 -9.88
CA CYS A 43 7.85 18.40 -10.69
C CYS A 43 8.61 18.74 -11.96
N SER A 44 9.65 17.97 -12.28
CA SER A 44 10.38 18.13 -13.52
C SER A 44 10.05 16.95 -14.42
N GLN A 45 9.62 17.22 -15.64
CA GLN A 45 9.38 16.22 -16.66
C GLN A 45 10.50 16.31 -17.69
N MET A 46 10.98 15.18 -18.19
CA MET A 46 11.98 15.12 -19.27
C MET A 46 11.75 13.87 -20.12
N PRO A 47 11.92 13.95 -21.46
CA PRO A 47 11.91 12.78 -22.33
C PRO A 47 13.16 11.94 -22.10
N HIS A 48 13.01 10.65 -21.83
CA HIS A 48 14.14 9.73 -21.61
C HIS A 48 14.01 8.45 -22.47
N PRO A 49 15.08 7.93 -23.08
CA PRO A 49 14.98 6.81 -24.03
C PRO A 49 14.46 5.50 -23.42
N SER A 50 14.54 5.32 -22.10
CA SER A 50 14.10 4.11 -21.39
C SER A 50 12.67 4.18 -20.81
N THR A 51 11.88 5.21 -21.12
CA THR A 51 10.61 5.47 -20.41
C THR A 51 9.39 5.04 -21.19
N SER A 52 8.90 3.83 -20.88
CA SER A 52 7.50 3.49 -21.06
C SER A 52 6.75 3.32 -19.72
N HIS A 53 7.42 3.12 -18.57
CA HIS A 53 6.70 2.89 -17.30
C HIS A 53 7.34 3.59 -16.07
N LEU A 54 6.66 4.63 -15.56
CA LEU A 54 6.64 5.16 -14.18
C LEU A 54 7.97 5.18 -13.39
N TRP A 55 8.91 6.04 -13.79
CA TRP A 55 9.94 6.53 -12.88
C TRP A 55 9.50 7.87 -12.30
N THR A 56 9.23 7.90 -11.00
CA THR A 56 9.10 9.12 -10.22
C THR A 56 10.18 9.07 -9.15
N LEU A 57 11.31 9.75 -9.38
CA LEU A 57 12.27 9.97 -8.31
C LEU A 57 11.71 11.08 -7.40
N LEU A 58 12.00 11.01 -6.11
CA LEU A 58 11.59 12.05 -5.18
C LEU A 58 12.84 12.50 -4.43
N GLU A 59 13.41 13.62 -4.87
CA GLU A 59 14.51 14.27 -4.18
C GLU A 59 13.95 15.07 -3.01
N CYS A 60 14.03 14.46 -1.82
CA CYS A 60 13.78 15.13 -0.55
C CYS A 60 15.09 15.75 -0.05
N TYR A 61 15.12 17.06 0.15
CA TYR A 61 16.22 17.69 0.89
C TYR A 61 16.18 17.24 2.36
N PRO A 62 17.35 17.01 3.00
CA PRO A 62 17.39 16.53 4.37
C PRO A 62 16.76 17.54 5.32
N VAL A 63 15.64 17.16 5.92
CA VAL A 63 15.14 17.79 7.15
C VAL A 63 15.95 17.20 8.29
N LYS A 64 16.62 18.04 9.10
CA LYS A 64 17.32 17.59 10.31
C LYS A 64 16.31 16.98 11.29
N ASN A 65 16.06 15.67 11.17
CA ASN A 65 15.29 14.91 12.14
C ASN A 65 16.25 14.03 12.94
N LYS A 66 16.36 14.32 14.24
CA LYS A 66 16.99 13.43 15.23
C LYS A 66 16.05 12.25 15.46
N GLY A 67 16.18 11.21 14.66
CA GLY A 67 15.40 9.98 14.80
C GLY A 67 16.14 8.83 14.15
N ARG A 68 16.53 7.86 14.97
CA ARG A 68 17.36 6.71 14.61
C ARG A 68 16.56 5.72 13.76
N SER A 69 16.88 5.66 12.48
CA SER A 69 16.60 4.51 11.61
C SER A 69 17.85 4.28 10.78
N GLU A 70 18.48 3.11 10.93
CA GLU A 70 19.65 2.70 10.16
C GLU A 70 19.22 2.53 8.70
N ALA A 71 19.54 3.52 7.87
CA ALA A 71 19.37 3.45 6.42
C ALA A 71 20.57 2.72 5.81
N MET A 72 20.32 1.84 4.85
CA MET A 72 21.37 1.20 4.05
C MET A 72 22.10 2.31 3.25
N ILE A 73 23.40 2.49 3.51
CA ILE A 73 24.23 3.51 2.85
C ILE A 73 24.92 2.85 1.67
N SER A 74 24.42 3.05 0.45
CA SER A 74 25.16 2.70 -0.76
C SER A 74 26.25 3.74 -1.00
N LEU A 75 27.51 3.31 -0.92
CA LEU A 75 28.69 4.16 -1.15
C LEU A 75 28.92 4.30 -2.66
N GLY A 76 28.61 5.47 -3.23
CA GLY A 76 28.75 5.72 -4.66
C GLY A 76 29.03 7.19 -5.02
N SER A 77 29.92 7.41 -5.99
CA SER A 77 30.05 8.65 -6.77
C SER A 77 29.14 8.56 -7.99
N PHE A 78 27.91 9.05 -7.85
CA PHE A 78 26.88 9.04 -8.89
C PHE A 78 27.01 10.26 -9.83
N ASN A 79 28.14 10.38 -10.52
CA ASN A 79 28.39 11.45 -11.49
C ASN A 79 29.10 10.88 -12.72
N ASP A 80 29.00 11.55 -13.87
CA ASP A 80 29.70 11.21 -15.12
C ASP A 80 31.24 11.38 -15.06
N LYS A 81 31.79 11.60 -13.86
CA LYS A 81 33.21 11.80 -13.64
C LYS A 81 33.87 10.45 -13.40
N PRO A 82 35.04 10.18 -14.01
CA PRO A 82 35.75 8.94 -13.78
C PRO A 82 36.06 8.80 -12.29
N VAL A 83 35.79 7.60 -11.79
CA VAL A 83 36.07 7.16 -10.42
C VAL A 83 37.53 7.46 -10.10
N ASN A 84 37.79 8.22 -9.03
CA ASN A 84 39.16 8.61 -8.67
C ASN A 84 39.91 7.39 -8.10
N GLU A 85 40.62 6.67 -8.96
CA GLU A 85 41.32 5.42 -8.65
C GLU A 85 42.33 5.57 -7.50
N ALA A 86 42.83 6.79 -7.23
CA ALA A 86 43.75 7.08 -6.12
C ALA A 86 43.09 7.06 -4.73
N LEU A 87 41.76 7.20 -4.63
CA LEU A 87 41.02 7.23 -3.36
C LEU A 87 40.46 5.86 -2.94
N ILE A 88 40.49 4.88 -3.83
CA ILE A 88 39.62 3.69 -3.75
C ILE A 88 40.42 2.38 -3.62
N GLY A 89 41.73 2.43 -3.89
CA GLY A 89 42.62 1.29 -3.75
C GLY A 89 42.34 0.17 -4.77
N PRO A 90 43.18 -0.89 -4.82
CA PRO A 90 43.14 -1.91 -5.87
C PRO A 90 41.84 -2.73 -5.92
N ASN A 91 41.09 -2.79 -4.81
CA ASN A 91 39.87 -3.61 -4.69
C ASN A 91 38.58 -2.79 -4.70
N GLY A 92 38.66 -1.45 -4.60
CA GLY A 92 37.46 -0.64 -4.42
C GLY A 92 36.73 -0.33 -5.73
N LYS A 93 37.37 -0.49 -6.88
CA LYS A 93 36.72 -0.33 -8.20
C LYS A 93 35.68 -1.43 -8.44
N GLU A 94 36.05 -2.69 -8.21
CA GLU A 94 35.16 -3.85 -8.36
C GLU A 94 34.02 -3.83 -7.35
N LEU A 95 34.29 -3.44 -6.09
CA LEU A 95 33.25 -3.29 -5.06
C LEU A 95 32.26 -2.16 -5.41
N PHE A 96 32.76 -1.05 -5.95
CA PHE A 96 31.95 0.10 -6.32
C PHE A 96 31.09 -0.15 -7.55
N GLU A 97 31.64 -0.80 -8.58
CA GLU A 97 30.90 -1.21 -9.77
C GLU A 97 29.79 -2.23 -9.41
N LYS A 98 30.10 -3.19 -8.52
CA LYS A 98 29.11 -4.14 -8.02
C LYS A 98 27.98 -3.47 -7.22
N GLU A 99 28.29 -2.56 -6.30
CA GLU A 99 27.28 -1.81 -5.54
C GLU A 99 26.41 -0.92 -6.46
N GLN A 100 27.00 -0.37 -7.54
CA GLN A 100 26.28 0.40 -8.54
C GLN A 100 25.34 -0.48 -9.38
N ASP A 101 25.78 -1.67 -9.77
CA ASP A 101 24.96 -2.65 -10.50
C ASP A 101 23.81 -3.19 -9.63
N ASP A 102 24.09 -3.51 -8.35
CA ASP A 102 23.09 -3.95 -7.39
C ASP A 102 22.02 -2.87 -7.17
N LEU A 103 22.43 -1.60 -7.02
CA LEU A 103 21.50 -0.47 -6.92
C LEU A 103 20.69 -0.27 -8.21
N LEU A 104 21.31 -0.40 -9.38
CA LEU A 104 20.62 -0.27 -10.66
C LEU A 104 19.60 -1.39 -10.88
N SER A 105 19.91 -2.61 -10.44
CA SER A 105 18.99 -3.74 -10.41
C SER A 105 17.79 -3.47 -9.49
N ASP A 106 18.07 -2.99 -8.27
CA ASP A 106 17.03 -2.65 -7.30
C ASP A 106 16.12 -1.52 -7.79
N LEU A 107 16.69 -0.52 -8.45
CA LEU A 107 15.93 0.52 -9.14
C LEU A 107 15.02 -0.13 -10.19
N LYS A 108 15.56 -0.94 -11.11
CA LYS A 108 14.81 -1.57 -12.21
C LYS A 108 13.63 -2.41 -11.70
N ASP A 109 13.75 -2.97 -10.49
CA ASP A 109 12.71 -3.75 -9.84
C ASP A 109 11.64 -2.91 -9.13
N ILE A 110 11.81 -1.59 -8.96
CA ILE A 110 10.83 -0.71 -8.29
C ILE A 110 9.41 -0.85 -8.86
N PRO A 111 9.18 -0.83 -10.18
CA PRO A 111 7.84 -0.96 -10.75
C PRO A 111 7.18 -2.29 -10.42
N LYS A 112 7.96 -3.39 -10.38
CA LYS A 112 7.50 -4.73 -9.99
C LYS A 112 7.17 -4.77 -8.50
N LYS A 113 8.08 -4.30 -7.64
CA LYS A 113 7.87 -4.19 -6.18
C LYS A 113 6.65 -3.31 -5.85
N ALA A 114 6.38 -2.26 -6.63
CA ALA A 114 5.19 -1.42 -6.49
C ALA A 114 3.90 -2.14 -6.89
N CYS A 115 3.91 -2.94 -7.97
CA CYS A 115 2.77 -3.75 -8.38
C CYS A 115 2.46 -4.84 -7.35
N ASP A 116 3.47 -5.58 -6.92
CA ASP A 116 3.36 -6.61 -5.88
C ASP A 116 2.78 -6.03 -4.59
N ARG A 117 3.24 -4.84 -4.19
CA ARG A 117 2.69 -4.12 -3.04
C ARG A 117 1.20 -3.81 -3.20
N ARG A 118 0.76 -3.33 -4.36
CA ARG A 118 -0.66 -3.03 -4.62
C ARG A 118 -1.53 -4.28 -4.58
N ILE A 119 -1.05 -5.38 -5.17
CA ILE A 119 -1.73 -6.66 -5.15
C ILE A 119 -1.83 -7.18 -3.71
N ASN A 120 -0.74 -7.13 -2.94
CA ASN A 120 -0.74 -7.54 -1.55
C ASN A 120 -1.74 -6.73 -0.69
N GLU A 121 -1.82 -5.42 -0.88
CA GLU A 121 -2.82 -4.59 -0.19
C GLU A 121 -4.26 -4.92 -0.63
N PHE A 122 -4.48 -5.24 -1.90
CA PHE A 122 -5.79 -5.70 -2.38
C PHE A 122 -6.18 -7.04 -1.74
N VAL A 123 -5.27 -8.02 -1.73
CA VAL A 123 -5.47 -9.34 -1.10
C VAL A 123 -5.81 -9.16 0.38
N LYS A 124 -5.06 -8.33 1.11
CA LYS A 124 -5.35 -8.02 2.54
C LYS A 124 -6.76 -7.46 2.72
N ARG A 125 -7.19 -6.52 1.87
CA ARG A 125 -8.52 -5.93 1.92
C ARG A 125 -9.63 -6.94 1.60
N ALA A 126 -9.43 -7.80 0.61
CA ALA A 126 -10.39 -8.85 0.26
C ALA A 126 -10.61 -9.83 1.42
N ARG A 127 -9.52 -10.26 2.09
CA ARG A 127 -9.63 -11.11 3.28
C ARG A 127 -10.33 -10.39 4.43
N ALA A 128 -9.96 -9.14 4.70
CA ALA A 128 -10.62 -8.33 5.73
C ALA A 128 -12.13 -8.18 5.45
N ALA A 129 -12.53 -7.95 4.19
CA ALA A 129 -13.93 -7.85 3.80
C ALA A 129 -14.68 -9.18 3.99
N LYS A 130 -14.07 -10.31 3.60
CA LYS A 130 -14.62 -11.66 3.83
C LYS A 130 -14.86 -11.90 5.32
N ILE A 131 -13.88 -11.61 6.18
CA ILE A 131 -14.00 -11.78 7.64
C ILE A 131 -15.08 -10.86 8.22
N HIS A 132 -15.11 -9.60 7.79
CA HIS A 132 -16.15 -8.66 8.21
C HIS A 132 -17.55 -9.19 7.87
N ALA A 133 -17.74 -9.76 6.68
CA ALA A 133 -19.00 -10.35 6.26
C ALA A 133 -19.41 -11.55 7.13
N TYR A 134 -18.46 -12.42 7.52
CA TYR A 134 -18.72 -13.51 8.46
C TYR A 134 -19.13 -13.01 9.84
N ILE A 135 -18.42 -12.00 10.38
CA ILE A 135 -18.75 -11.39 11.68
C ILE A 135 -20.18 -10.84 11.64
N MET A 136 -20.52 -10.03 10.64
CA MET A 136 -21.87 -9.45 10.52
C MET A 136 -22.95 -10.53 10.42
N SER A 137 -22.72 -11.57 9.61
CA SER A 137 -23.67 -12.67 9.45
C SER A 137 -23.82 -13.51 10.72
N HIS A 138 -22.74 -13.72 11.47
CA HIS A 138 -22.75 -14.43 12.75
C HIS A 138 -23.55 -13.65 13.79
N LEU A 139 -23.25 -12.36 13.96
CA LEU A 139 -24.00 -11.48 14.86
C LEU A 139 -25.50 -11.45 14.51
N LYS A 140 -25.82 -11.39 13.20
CA LYS A 140 -27.20 -11.46 12.70
C LYS A 140 -27.90 -12.78 13.04
N LYS A 141 -27.17 -13.90 12.99
CA LYS A 141 -27.67 -15.25 13.31
C LYS A 141 -27.97 -15.40 14.81
N GLU A 142 -27.19 -14.76 15.67
CA GLU A 142 -27.37 -14.76 17.13
C GLU A 142 -28.51 -13.83 17.62
N MET A 143 -29.04 -12.95 16.77
CA MET A 143 -30.13 -12.03 17.13
C MET A 143 -31.49 -12.75 17.23
N PRO A 144 -32.30 -12.45 18.26
CA PRO A 144 -33.66 -13.00 18.37
C PRO A 144 -34.60 -12.35 17.32
N ALA A 145 -35.52 -13.15 16.78
CA ALA A 145 -36.44 -12.69 15.74
C ALA A 145 -37.57 -11.77 16.27
N MET A 146 -38.04 -11.98 17.51
CA MET A 146 -39.27 -11.35 18.02
C MET A 146 -39.01 -10.39 19.20
N MET A 147 -38.61 -10.89 20.37
CA MET A 147 -38.48 -10.10 21.60
C MET A 147 -37.04 -10.10 22.14
N GLY A 148 -36.66 -9.02 22.85
CA GLY A 148 -35.37 -8.94 23.55
C GLY A 148 -34.19 -8.47 22.70
N LYS A 149 -34.45 -7.90 21.50
CA LYS A 149 -33.41 -7.48 20.55
C LYS A 149 -32.35 -6.54 21.16
N ALA A 150 -32.77 -5.49 21.87
CA ALA A 150 -31.83 -4.54 22.48
C ALA A 150 -30.91 -5.20 23.51
N LYS A 151 -31.46 -6.05 24.38
CA LYS A 151 -30.69 -6.79 25.39
C LYS A 151 -29.74 -7.81 24.74
N ALA A 152 -30.19 -8.49 23.69
CA ALA A 152 -29.36 -9.45 22.95
C ALA A 152 -28.22 -8.74 22.20
N GLN A 153 -28.50 -7.61 21.56
CA GLN A 153 -27.48 -6.79 20.89
C GLN A 153 -26.43 -6.31 21.91
N GLN A 154 -26.86 -5.77 23.06
CA GLN A 154 -25.91 -5.36 24.09
C GLN A 154 -25.04 -6.53 24.55
N ARG A 155 -25.64 -7.71 24.78
CA ARG A 155 -24.89 -8.93 25.14
C ARG A 155 -23.85 -9.33 24.08
N LEU A 156 -24.20 -9.25 22.80
CA LEU A 156 -23.29 -9.57 21.70
C LEU A 156 -22.15 -8.54 21.60
N ILE A 157 -22.46 -7.26 21.79
CA ILE A 157 -21.48 -6.18 21.81
C ILE A 157 -20.55 -6.35 23.01
N ASP A 158 -21.06 -6.69 24.20
CA ASP A 158 -20.28 -6.88 25.43
C ASP A 158 -19.32 -8.08 25.34
N ASN A 159 -19.72 -9.15 24.65
CA ASN A 159 -18.93 -10.37 24.48
C ASN A 159 -18.30 -10.49 23.08
N LEU A 160 -18.01 -9.37 22.41
CA LEU A 160 -17.59 -9.36 21.01
C LEU A 160 -16.31 -10.16 20.74
N GLU A 161 -15.37 -10.21 21.69
CA GLU A 161 -14.15 -11.03 21.60
C GLU A 161 -14.48 -12.53 21.45
N ASP A 162 -15.40 -13.04 22.27
CA ASP A 162 -15.85 -14.42 22.20
C ASP A 162 -16.60 -14.70 20.90
N GLU A 163 -17.41 -13.74 20.43
CA GLU A 163 -18.08 -13.86 19.13
C GLU A 163 -17.07 -13.91 17.97
N PHE A 164 -15.99 -13.13 18.02
CA PHE A 164 -14.91 -13.22 17.03
C PHE A 164 -14.20 -14.59 17.10
N ALA A 165 -13.92 -15.10 18.30
CA ALA A 165 -13.30 -16.41 18.49
C ALA A 165 -14.19 -17.57 18.00
N LYS A 166 -15.53 -17.43 18.07
CA LYS A 166 -16.47 -18.40 17.46
C LYS A 166 -16.37 -18.36 15.94
N VAL A 167 -16.46 -17.18 15.34
CA VAL A 167 -16.35 -16.97 13.88
C VAL A 167 -15.03 -17.52 13.35
N GLN A 168 -13.94 -17.27 14.08
CA GLN A 168 -12.62 -17.76 13.74
C GLN A 168 -12.58 -19.30 13.68
N ARG A 169 -13.13 -19.97 14.69
CA ARG A 169 -13.14 -21.44 14.78
C ARG A 169 -14.09 -22.08 13.78
N GLU A 170 -15.27 -21.50 13.57
CA GLU A 170 -16.30 -22.03 12.65
C GLU A 170 -15.83 -21.99 11.18
N HIS A 171 -15.06 -20.96 10.81
CA HIS A 171 -14.64 -20.75 9.42
C HIS A 171 -13.13 -20.89 9.19
N HIS A 172 -12.38 -21.34 10.19
CA HIS A 172 -10.93 -21.54 10.14
C HIS A 172 -10.16 -20.30 9.64
N LEU A 173 -10.53 -19.13 10.16
CA LEU A 173 -10.00 -17.85 9.69
C LEU A 173 -8.71 -17.47 10.42
N PRO A 174 -7.75 -16.84 9.73
CA PRO A 174 -6.51 -16.37 10.35
C PRO A 174 -6.79 -15.17 11.27
N ILE A 175 -6.23 -15.21 12.49
CA ILE A 175 -6.44 -14.15 13.49
C ILE A 175 -5.92 -12.78 13.06
N GLY A 176 -4.86 -12.75 12.25
CA GLY A 176 -4.22 -11.50 11.80
C GLY A 176 -5.06 -10.65 10.85
N ASP A 177 -6.12 -11.20 10.28
CA ASP A 177 -7.04 -10.47 9.39
C ASP A 177 -8.29 -9.98 10.16
N PHE A 178 -8.45 -10.30 11.45
CA PHE A 178 -9.57 -9.79 12.26
C PHE A 178 -9.39 -8.31 12.62
N PRO A 179 -10.47 -7.52 12.66
CA PRO A 179 -10.40 -6.13 13.08
C PRO A 179 -10.13 -5.99 14.58
N ASN A 180 -9.64 -4.83 15.01
CA ASN A 180 -9.53 -4.52 16.43
C ASN A 180 -10.92 -4.51 17.10
N VAL A 181 -11.04 -5.24 18.21
CA VAL A 181 -12.32 -5.52 18.86
C VAL A 181 -12.94 -4.26 19.47
N GLU A 182 -12.14 -3.43 20.13
CA GLU A 182 -12.58 -2.19 20.79
C GLU A 182 -13.14 -1.21 19.77
N HIS A 183 -12.38 -0.96 18.70
CA HIS A 183 -12.82 -0.08 17.62
C HIS A 183 -14.08 -0.62 16.92
N PHE A 184 -14.14 -1.93 16.69
CA PHE A 184 -15.32 -2.55 16.08
C PHE A 184 -16.55 -2.40 16.98
N ARG A 185 -16.38 -2.56 18.30
CA ARG A 185 -17.44 -2.43 19.31
C ARG A 185 -18.05 -1.03 19.35
N GLU A 186 -17.19 -0.01 19.33
CA GLU A 186 -17.63 1.40 19.28
C GLU A 186 -18.47 1.68 18.04
N VAL A 187 -17.99 1.26 16.87
CA VAL A 187 -18.71 1.46 15.61
C VAL A 187 -20.00 0.65 15.59
N LEU A 188 -19.95 -0.63 15.98
CA LEU A 188 -21.10 -1.55 16.00
C LEU A 188 -22.25 -1.06 16.89
N SER A 189 -21.93 -0.35 17.98
CA SER A 189 -22.92 0.23 18.90
C SER A 189 -23.85 1.24 18.23
N GLY A 190 -23.42 1.87 17.13
CA GLY A 190 -24.23 2.78 16.32
C GLY A 190 -25.21 2.10 15.35
N TYR A 191 -25.18 0.77 15.22
CA TYR A 191 -25.99 0.03 14.25
C TYR A 191 -27.01 -0.89 14.92
N SER A 192 -28.06 -1.26 14.18
CA SER A 192 -29.02 -2.29 14.60
C SER A 192 -28.66 -3.63 13.96
N ILE A 193 -28.16 -4.59 14.76
CA ILE A 193 -27.69 -5.90 14.26
C ILE A 193 -28.83 -6.68 13.59
N ASP A 194 -30.07 -6.47 14.05
CA ASP A 194 -31.24 -7.11 13.44
C ASP A 194 -31.55 -6.62 12.01
N LYS A 195 -30.89 -5.57 11.52
CA LYS A 195 -31.01 -5.10 10.13
C LYS A 195 -29.91 -5.65 9.21
N PHE A 196 -28.93 -6.36 9.74
CA PHE A 196 -27.84 -6.90 8.92
C PHE A 196 -28.36 -7.96 7.93
N GLU A 197 -27.73 -8.00 6.76
CA GLU A 197 -27.95 -9.05 5.77
C GLU A 197 -27.32 -10.36 6.21
N LYS A 198 -27.92 -11.46 5.77
CA LYS A 198 -27.31 -12.79 5.90
C LYS A 198 -26.23 -12.96 4.84
N LEU A 199 -25.18 -13.71 5.17
CA LEU A 199 -24.15 -14.06 4.22
C LEU A 199 -24.74 -14.81 3.01
N LYS A 200 -24.31 -14.42 1.81
CA LYS A 200 -24.65 -15.09 0.56
C LYS A 200 -23.46 -15.99 0.18
N PRO A 201 -23.57 -17.33 0.26
CA PRO A 201 -22.44 -18.23 0.01
C PRO A 201 -21.77 -18.02 -1.34
N LYS A 202 -22.55 -17.70 -2.39
CA LYS A 202 -22.03 -17.39 -3.72
C LYS A 202 -21.07 -16.20 -3.75
N MET A 203 -21.31 -15.17 -2.94
CA MET A 203 -20.44 -13.99 -2.88
C MET A 203 -19.11 -14.32 -2.20
N VAL A 204 -19.14 -15.18 -1.18
CA VAL A 204 -17.92 -15.65 -0.51
C VAL A 204 -17.10 -16.52 -1.44
N GLN A 205 -17.75 -17.44 -2.15
CA GLN A 205 -17.09 -18.30 -3.13
C GLN A 205 -16.38 -17.48 -4.19
N ALA A 206 -17.00 -16.42 -4.72
CA ALA A 206 -16.36 -15.55 -5.70
C ALA A 206 -15.09 -14.87 -5.16
N VAL A 207 -15.06 -14.49 -3.87
CA VAL A 207 -13.85 -13.95 -3.23
C VAL A 207 -12.79 -15.03 -3.05
N ASP A 208 -13.19 -16.26 -2.71
CA ASP A 208 -12.26 -17.38 -2.55
C ASP A 208 -11.66 -17.83 -3.87
N ASP A 209 -12.45 -17.86 -4.94
CA ASP A 209 -11.98 -18.18 -6.29
C ASP A 209 -10.99 -17.11 -6.77
N MET A 210 -11.30 -15.83 -6.55
CA MET A 210 -10.41 -14.72 -6.86
C MET A 210 -9.08 -14.81 -6.11
N LEU A 211 -9.11 -15.12 -4.82
CA LEU A 211 -7.90 -15.25 -3.99
C LEU A 211 -7.09 -16.49 -4.33
N GLY A 212 -7.75 -17.60 -4.65
CA GLY A 212 -7.13 -18.91 -4.87
C GLY A 212 -6.62 -19.14 -6.29
N TYR A 213 -7.25 -18.52 -7.29
CA TYR A 213 -6.97 -18.79 -8.71
C TYR A 213 -6.67 -17.51 -9.49
N ASP A 214 -7.58 -16.53 -9.49
CA ASP A 214 -7.48 -15.38 -10.40
C ASP A 214 -6.24 -14.51 -10.11
N ILE A 215 -5.97 -14.20 -8.83
CA ILE A 215 -4.80 -13.39 -8.46
C ILE A 215 -3.49 -14.11 -8.76
N PRO A 216 -3.28 -15.39 -8.35
CA PRO A 216 -2.10 -16.14 -8.75
C PRO A 216 -1.91 -16.25 -10.26
N GLU A 217 -2.98 -16.42 -11.03
CA GLU A 217 -2.93 -16.47 -12.49
C GLU A 217 -2.52 -15.11 -13.09
N LEU A 218 -3.11 -14.01 -12.59
CA LEU A 218 -2.73 -12.66 -12.98
C LEU A 218 -1.24 -12.42 -12.74
N LEU A 219 -0.71 -12.81 -11.57
CA LEU A 219 0.70 -12.68 -11.21
C LEU A 219 1.64 -13.46 -12.14
N LYS A 220 1.23 -14.64 -12.63
CA LYS A 220 2.02 -15.40 -13.62
C LYS A 220 2.12 -14.69 -14.97
N ASN A 221 1.06 -13.97 -15.35
CA ASN A 221 0.99 -13.25 -16.62
C ASN A 221 1.63 -11.85 -16.56
N PHE A 222 1.89 -11.33 -15.35
CA PHE A 222 2.69 -10.12 -15.15
C PHE A 222 4.17 -10.42 -15.45
N LYS A 223 4.54 -10.38 -16.73
CA LYS A 223 5.94 -10.29 -17.15
C LYS A 223 6.47 -8.91 -16.82
N ASN A 224 7.72 -8.84 -16.39
CA ASN A 224 8.44 -7.57 -16.25
C ASN A 224 8.55 -6.95 -17.67
N PRO A 225 8.01 -5.75 -17.92
CA PRO A 225 8.20 -5.08 -19.22
C PRO A 225 9.66 -4.69 -19.49
N TYR A 226 10.56 -4.92 -18.53
CA TYR A 226 12.00 -4.68 -18.60
C TYR A 226 12.85 -5.97 -18.66
N GLU A 227 12.23 -7.15 -18.82
CA GLU A 227 12.91 -8.39 -19.25
C GLU A 227 13.03 -8.48 -20.77
#